data_AF-A0A359LP03-F1
#
_entry.id   AF-A0A359LP03-F1
#
_cell.length_a   1.000
_cell.length_b   1.000
_cell.length_c   1.000
_cell.angle_alpha   90.00
_cell.angle_beta   90.00
_cell.angle_gamma   90.00
#
_symmetry.space_group_name_H-M   'P 1'
#
loop_
_entity.id
_entity.type
_entity.pdbx_description
1 polymer ?
#
loop_
_entity_poly.entity_id
_entity_poly.type
_entity_poly.pdbx_seq_one_letter_code
_entity_poly.pdbx_strand_id
1 'polypeptide(L)'
;MVWHSIFRNPLPSNDVERSATSFTNFFLHIHPVKVHRNTLRPAYTFGLGLMSFFLFVILVVTGILLMFYYVPSTEQAYDRMLDLRGSVAFGTLLRNMHRWAAHGMVALVFLHMCRVFFTGSYKKPREFNWVLGVVLMLLTFGMSFTGYLLPWDQLAFWAITVGAAIAGYAPVVGNDVRFLLLGDANVGQEALLRFYVLHVAVLPAILTLLIAIHFWRIRKDGGLSRPADPVSEAPPLQLAATQAAGAPVSVSVKAVELEPRKTYGLQGLVRGPLTKVGNIPDNSVFSWPHLLIAELFTFVVTLSVILVLSLFFNAPLEEPVNVMHPPNPAKAPWYFLGLQEMVSYSAFWGGVGIPTLFVIGLMLVPYMDRGTKGVGVWFARERLLANTVFLTFVVVNVILVIIGTLFRGPNWAFVTPW
;
A
#
# COMPACT_ATOMS: atom_id res chain seq x y z
N MET A 1 -12.57 -10.38 35.94
CA MET A 1 -11.99 -9.04 36.24
C MET A 1 -11.10 -8.50 35.12
N VAL A 2 -10.08 -9.22 34.63
CA VAL A 2 -9.15 -8.72 33.59
C VAL A 2 -9.87 -8.31 32.29
N TRP A 3 -10.80 -9.13 31.79
CA TRP A 3 -11.58 -8.80 30.58
C TRP A 3 -12.32 -7.46 30.68
N HIS A 4 -12.99 -7.21 31.81
CA HIS A 4 -13.75 -5.99 32.04
C HIS A 4 -12.85 -4.75 32.27
N SER A 5 -11.58 -4.95 32.61
CA SER A 5 -10.60 -3.87 32.71
C SER A 5 -10.11 -3.37 31.34
N ILE A 6 -10.15 -4.24 30.32
CA ILE A 6 -9.72 -3.93 28.95
C ILE A 6 -10.94 -3.57 28.07
N PHE A 7 -12.04 -4.30 28.22
CA PHE A 7 -13.28 -4.12 27.49
C PHE A 7 -14.35 -3.59 28.44
N ARG A 8 -14.60 -2.28 28.37
CA ARG A 8 -15.58 -1.58 29.22
C ARG A 8 -17.04 -1.88 28.87
N ASN A 9 -17.31 -2.41 27.69
CA ASN A 9 -18.66 -2.72 27.19
C ASN A 9 -18.82 -4.22 26.89
N PRO A 10 -20.01 -4.80 27.11
CA PRO A 10 -20.34 -6.15 26.66
C PRO A 10 -20.35 -6.25 25.12
N LEU A 11 -20.38 -7.48 24.58
CA LEU A 11 -20.48 -7.69 23.14
C LEU A 11 -21.76 -7.01 22.59
N PRO A 12 -21.64 -6.20 21.51
CA PRO A 12 -22.75 -5.38 21.06
C PRO A 12 -23.83 -6.20 20.36
N SER A 13 -25.06 -6.12 20.88
CA SER A 13 -26.26 -6.80 20.38
C SER A 13 -27.05 -5.96 19.38
N ASN A 14 -26.97 -4.62 19.49
CA ASN A 14 -27.69 -3.66 18.67
C ASN A 14 -26.77 -2.58 18.06
N ASP A 15 -27.31 -1.79 17.13
CA ASP A 15 -26.58 -0.78 16.36
C ASP A 15 -25.95 0.33 17.22
N VAL A 16 -26.61 0.71 18.31
CA VAL A 16 -26.11 1.74 19.24
C VAL A 16 -24.89 1.21 19.99
N GLU A 17 -24.97 -0.02 20.48
CA GLU A 17 -23.85 -0.68 21.15
C GLU A 17 -22.67 -0.91 20.20
N ARG A 18 -22.91 -1.26 18.93
CA ARG A 18 -21.85 -1.40 17.91
C ARG A 18 -21.12 -0.08 17.66
N SER A 19 -21.86 1.02 17.60
CA SER A 19 -21.30 2.37 17.49
C SER A 19 -20.50 2.74 18.74
N ALA A 20 -21.08 2.55 19.93
CA ALA A 20 -20.44 2.86 21.20
C ALA A 20 -19.15 2.06 21.39
N THR A 21 -19.15 0.78 21.02
CA THR A 21 -17.98 -0.11 21.08
C THR A 21 -16.84 0.40 20.20
N SER A 22 -17.14 0.86 18.99
CA SER A 22 -16.13 1.43 18.08
C SER A 22 -15.50 2.71 18.64
N PHE A 23 -16.27 3.55 19.35
CA PHE A 23 -15.77 4.81 19.91
C PHE A 23 -15.03 4.66 21.25
N THR A 24 -15.46 3.71 22.08
CA THR A 24 -14.95 3.57 23.46
C THR A 24 -13.74 2.64 23.55
N ASN A 25 -13.51 1.82 22.53
CA ASN A 25 -12.41 0.86 22.52
C ASN A 25 -11.15 1.45 21.86
N PHE A 26 -10.03 1.37 22.58
CA PHE A 26 -8.73 1.88 22.12
C PHE A 26 -8.21 1.20 20.84
N PHE A 27 -8.58 -0.04 20.53
CA PHE A 27 -8.18 -0.65 19.26
C PHE A 27 -9.15 -0.32 18.13
N LEU A 28 -10.44 -0.14 18.43
CA LEU A 28 -11.45 0.10 17.40
C LEU A 28 -11.56 1.56 16.97
N HIS A 29 -11.06 2.51 17.77
CA HIS A 29 -11.13 3.95 17.43
C HIS A 29 -10.36 4.31 16.14
N ILE A 30 -9.43 3.45 15.71
CA ILE A 30 -8.67 3.63 14.47
C ILE A 30 -9.57 3.37 13.24
N HIS A 31 -10.58 2.51 13.38
CA HIS A 31 -11.54 2.21 12.32
C HIS A 31 -12.68 3.24 12.31
N PRO A 32 -13.25 3.55 11.13
CA PRO A 32 -14.52 4.27 11.07
C PRO A 32 -15.63 3.40 11.69
N VAL A 33 -16.68 4.00 12.23
CA VAL A 33 -17.81 3.25 12.82
C VAL A 33 -18.55 2.42 11.77
N LYS A 34 -18.72 3.00 10.58
CA LYS A 34 -19.35 2.37 9.43
C LYS A 34 -18.48 2.52 8.19
N VAL A 35 -18.51 1.51 7.33
CA VAL A 35 -17.90 1.50 5.99
C VAL A 35 -18.95 1.19 4.95
N HIS A 36 -18.72 1.63 3.71
CA HIS A 36 -19.61 1.32 2.61
C HIS A 36 -19.57 -0.18 2.25
N ARG A 37 -20.68 -0.78 1.82
CA ARG A 37 -20.72 -2.21 1.46
C ARG A 37 -19.75 -2.59 0.34
N ASN A 38 -19.49 -1.68 -0.61
CA ASN A 38 -18.53 -1.93 -1.69
C ASN A 38 -17.08 -2.07 -1.18
N THR A 39 -16.77 -1.54 0.01
CA THR A 39 -15.45 -1.73 0.65
C THR A 39 -15.19 -3.20 0.98
N LEU A 40 -16.22 -3.96 1.35
CA LEU A 40 -16.10 -5.37 1.72
C LEU A 40 -16.12 -6.32 0.51
N ARG A 41 -16.38 -5.82 -0.70
CA ARG A 41 -16.43 -6.67 -1.90
C ARG A 41 -15.01 -7.03 -2.34
N PRO A 42 -14.60 -8.31 -2.34
CA PRO A 42 -13.23 -8.70 -2.69
C PRO A 42 -12.82 -8.24 -4.09
N ALA A 43 -13.71 -8.37 -5.08
CA ALA A 43 -13.44 -7.96 -6.47
C ALA A 43 -13.21 -6.45 -6.64
N TYR A 44 -13.54 -5.63 -5.64
CA TYR A 44 -13.43 -4.18 -5.76
C TYR A 44 -12.03 -3.65 -5.43
N THR A 45 -11.43 -4.16 -4.36
CA THR A 45 -10.11 -3.73 -3.87
C THR A 45 -9.06 -4.81 -4.01
N PHE A 46 -9.49 -6.07 -4.15
CA PHE A 46 -8.69 -7.29 -4.00
C PHE A 46 -7.89 -7.33 -2.70
N GLY A 47 -8.23 -6.50 -1.70
CA GLY A 47 -7.43 -6.34 -0.49
C GLY A 47 -6.02 -5.77 -0.70
N LEU A 48 -5.64 -5.31 -1.91
CA LEU A 48 -4.24 -5.03 -2.28
C LEU A 48 -3.53 -4.05 -1.33
N GLY A 49 -4.22 -2.99 -0.91
CA GLY A 49 -3.67 -2.00 0.03
C GLY A 49 -3.44 -2.60 1.43
N LEU A 50 -4.39 -3.39 1.93
CA LEU A 50 -4.27 -4.04 3.24
C LEU A 50 -3.23 -5.16 3.21
N MET A 51 -3.19 -5.98 2.17
CA MET A 51 -2.17 -7.01 2.01
C MET A 51 -0.77 -6.39 1.97
N SER A 52 -0.58 -5.26 1.25
CA SER A 52 0.70 -4.54 1.24
C SER A 52 1.10 -4.05 2.63
N PHE A 53 0.14 -3.55 3.43
CA PHE A 53 0.38 -3.18 4.82
C PHE A 53 0.74 -4.38 5.71
N PHE A 54 0.05 -5.50 5.58
CA PHE A 54 0.38 -6.71 6.34
C PHE A 54 1.75 -7.28 5.95
N LEU A 55 2.12 -7.23 4.67
CA LEU A 55 3.49 -7.57 4.25
C LEU A 55 4.53 -6.64 4.87
N PHE A 56 4.24 -5.33 4.95
CA PHE A 56 5.10 -4.39 5.68
C PHE A 56 5.25 -4.76 7.16
N VAL A 57 4.16 -5.13 7.84
CA VAL A 57 4.22 -5.59 9.24
C VAL A 57 5.06 -6.87 9.37
N ILE A 58 4.87 -7.84 8.47
CA ILE A 58 5.68 -9.07 8.43
C ILE A 58 7.16 -8.73 8.23
N LEU A 59 7.49 -7.81 7.32
CA LEU A 59 8.86 -7.35 7.07
C LEU A 59 9.48 -6.69 8.28
N VAL A 60 8.76 -5.81 8.98
CA VAL A 60 9.27 -5.16 10.20
C VAL A 60 9.54 -6.20 11.29
N VAL A 61 8.58 -7.11 11.56
CA VAL A 61 8.74 -8.14 12.59
C VAL A 61 9.89 -9.08 12.26
N THR A 62 9.92 -9.63 11.05
CA THR A 62 11.01 -10.53 10.62
C THR A 62 12.35 -9.81 10.56
N GLY A 63 12.38 -8.54 10.14
CA GLY A 63 13.58 -7.72 10.11
C GLY A 63 14.18 -7.51 11.50
N ILE A 64 13.36 -7.13 12.48
CA ILE A 64 13.79 -6.99 13.89
C ILE A 64 14.36 -8.31 14.41
N LEU A 65 13.71 -9.43 14.11
CA LEU A 65 14.21 -10.75 14.54
C LEU A 65 15.56 -11.10 13.87
N LEU A 66 15.74 -10.77 12.59
CA LEU A 66 16.98 -10.99 11.86
C LEU A 66 18.13 -10.09 12.37
N MET A 67 17.83 -8.89 12.87
CA MET A 67 18.84 -7.98 13.42
C MET A 67 19.65 -8.61 14.56
N PHE A 68 19.03 -9.48 15.39
CA PHE A 68 19.73 -10.14 16.49
C PHE A 68 20.85 -11.10 16.03
N TYR A 69 20.83 -11.52 14.77
CA TYR A 69 21.78 -12.49 14.21
C TYR A 69 22.71 -11.91 13.14
N TYR A 70 22.49 -10.65 12.74
CA TYR A 70 23.21 -10.03 11.63
C TYR A 70 24.29 -9.08 12.12
N VAL A 71 25.46 -9.12 11.47
CA VAL A 71 26.58 -8.21 11.71
C VAL A 71 26.91 -7.48 10.40
N PRO A 72 26.79 -6.14 10.34
CA PRO A 72 27.06 -5.35 9.12
C PRO A 72 28.58 -5.15 8.90
N SER A 73 29.33 -6.24 8.74
CA SER A 73 30.76 -6.23 8.36
C SER A 73 30.98 -7.07 7.10
N THR A 74 31.82 -6.60 6.18
CA THR A 74 32.12 -7.30 4.93
C THR A 74 32.87 -8.60 5.16
N GLU A 75 33.53 -8.77 6.31
CA GLU A 75 34.17 -10.05 6.68
C GLU A 75 33.17 -11.07 7.23
N GLN A 76 32.03 -10.64 7.77
CA GLN A 76 31.11 -11.53 8.51
C GLN A 76 29.71 -11.62 7.92
N ALA A 77 29.25 -10.64 7.14
CA ALA A 77 27.84 -10.54 6.72
C ALA A 77 27.36 -11.78 5.97
N TYR A 78 28.20 -12.30 5.06
CA TYR A 78 27.91 -13.52 4.31
C TYR A 78 27.87 -14.75 5.23
N ASP A 79 28.82 -14.89 6.15
CA ASP A 79 28.85 -16.00 7.11
C ASP A 79 27.62 -15.98 8.02
N ARG A 80 27.12 -14.80 8.42
CA ARG A 80 25.84 -14.69 9.15
C ARG A 80 24.64 -15.18 8.34
N MET A 81 24.67 -15.06 7.01
CA MET A 81 23.64 -15.66 6.16
C MET A 81 23.73 -17.20 6.14
N LEU A 82 24.95 -17.76 6.25
CA LEU A 82 25.15 -19.21 6.38
C LEU A 82 24.72 -19.71 7.76
N ASP A 83 25.01 -18.98 8.83
CA ASP A 83 24.55 -19.28 10.19
C ASP A 83 23.01 -19.36 10.25
N LEU A 84 22.32 -18.43 9.58
CA LEU A 84 20.85 -18.46 9.49
C LEU A 84 20.33 -19.71 8.77
N ARG A 85 21.11 -20.33 7.88
CA ARG A 85 20.72 -21.55 7.17
C ARG A 85 20.91 -22.82 7.99
N GLY A 86 21.95 -22.86 8.81
CA GLY A 86 22.35 -24.06 9.54
C GLY A 86 22.10 -24.00 11.04
N SER A 87 22.62 -22.96 11.69
CA SER A 87 22.85 -22.92 13.14
C SER A 87 21.69 -22.28 13.92
N VAL A 88 20.93 -21.38 13.29
CA VAL A 88 19.83 -20.66 13.94
C VAL A 88 18.50 -21.40 13.78
N ALA A 89 17.83 -21.70 14.89
CA ALA A 89 16.50 -22.30 14.87
C ALA A 89 15.51 -21.42 14.09
N PHE A 90 14.83 -22.00 13.10
CA PHE A 90 13.95 -21.30 12.17
C PHE A 90 14.62 -20.15 11.38
N GLY A 91 15.95 -20.06 11.34
CA GLY A 91 16.68 -18.99 10.65
C GLY A 91 16.38 -18.94 9.15
N THR A 92 16.38 -20.10 8.48
CA THR A 92 16.00 -20.24 7.07
C THR A 92 14.58 -19.74 6.83
N LEU A 93 13.64 -20.12 7.70
CA LEU A 93 12.24 -19.69 7.59
C LEU A 93 12.13 -18.17 7.72
N LEU A 94 12.75 -17.57 8.75
CA LEU A 94 12.73 -16.12 8.97
C LEU A 94 13.31 -15.35 7.77
N ARG A 95 14.46 -15.80 7.26
CA ARG A 95 15.10 -15.21 6.08
C ARG A 95 14.22 -15.33 4.84
N ASN A 96 13.63 -16.50 4.59
CA ASN A 96 12.73 -16.73 3.47
C ASN A 96 11.49 -15.85 3.59
N MET A 97 10.86 -15.77 4.77
CA MET A 97 9.71 -14.90 5.01
C MET A 97 10.03 -13.45 4.72
N HIS A 98 11.16 -12.95 5.20
CA HIS A 98 11.58 -11.57 4.95
C HIS A 98 11.80 -11.32 3.44
N ARG A 99 12.50 -12.22 2.74
CA ARG A 99 12.76 -12.09 1.31
C ARG A 99 11.48 -12.17 0.47
N TRP A 100 10.65 -13.18 0.67
CA TRP A 100 9.43 -13.37 -0.10
C TRP A 100 8.38 -12.30 0.19
N ALA A 101 8.28 -11.85 1.46
CA ALA A 101 7.42 -10.71 1.80
C ALA A 101 7.88 -9.42 1.09
N ALA A 102 9.19 -9.19 0.93
CA ALA A 102 9.71 -8.03 0.21
C ALA A 102 9.31 -8.07 -1.28
N HIS A 103 9.52 -9.20 -1.94
CA HIS A 103 9.08 -9.37 -3.34
C HIS A 103 7.55 -9.23 -3.49
N GLY A 104 6.79 -9.83 -2.56
CA GLY A 104 5.34 -9.71 -2.52
C GLY A 104 4.89 -8.26 -2.32
N MET A 105 5.56 -7.51 -1.46
CA MET A 105 5.20 -6.12 -1.17
C MET A 105 5.40 -5.24 -2.41
N VAL A 106 6.52 -5.40 -3.11
CA VAL A 106 6.77 -4.67 -4.37
C VAL A 106 5.68 -4.98 -5.40
N ALA A 107 5.34 -6.26 -5.59
CA ALA A 107 4.30 -6.67 -6.52
C ALA A 107 2.91 -6.12 -6.13
N LEU A 108 2.51 -6.24 -4.86
CA LEU A 108 1.20 -5.81 -4.39
C LEU A 108 1.05 -4.28 -4.36
N VAL A 109 2.12 -3.54 -4.05
CA VAL A 109 2.13 -2.07 -4.16
C VAL A 109 1.95 -1.65 -5.62
N PHE A 110 2.66 -2.28 -6.56
CA PHE A 110 2.47 -2.01 -7.99
C PHE A 110 1.03 -2.29 -8.44
N LEU A 111 0.47 -3.45 -8.07
CA LEU A 111 -0.92 -3.79 -8.37
C LEU A 111 -1.91 -2.84 -7.68
N HIS A 112 -1.61 -2.38 -6.47
CA HIS A 112 -2.41 -1.39 -5.76
C HIS A 112 -2.44 -0.05 -6.51
N MET A 113 -1.30 0.42 -7.00
CA MET A 113 -1.20 1.63 -7.83
C MET A 113 -2.02 1.48 -9.11
N CYS A 114 -1.89 0.35 -9.81
CA CYS A 114 -2.70 0.02 -11.00
C CYS A 114 -4.20 0.06 -10.68
N ARG A 115 -4.63 -0.59 -9.60
CA ARG A 115 -6.04 -0.59 -9.17
C ARG A 115 -6.55 0.81 -8.92
N VAL A 116 -5.80 1.63 -8.18
CA VAL A 116 -6.19 3.01 -7.85
C VAL A 116 -6.28 3.86 -9.12
N PHE A 117 -5.37 3.65 -10.08
CA PHE A 117 -5.42 4.33 -11.37
C PHE A 117 -6.63 3.91 -12.22
N PHE A 118 -6.81 2.61 -12.46
CA PHE A 118 -7.89 2.10 -13.34
C PHE A 118 -9.28 2.38 -12.79
N THR A 119 -9.42 2.46 -11.47
CA THR A 119 -10.69 2.87 -10.81
C THR A 119 -10.83 4.38 -10.65
N GLY A 120 -9.82 5.19 -10.97
CA GLY A 120 -9.87 6.65 -10.85
C GLY A 120 -9.96 7.13 -9.42
N SER A 121 -9.48 6.31 -8.48
CA SER A 121 -9.58 6.53 -7.04
C SER A 121 -8.69 7.66 -6.53
N TYR A 122 -7.74 8.12 -7.35
CA TYR A 122 -6.85 9.26 -7.05
C TYR A 122 -7.54 10.63 -7.20
N LYS A 123 -8.75 10.68 -7.79
CA LYS A 123 -9.48 11.92 -8.03
C LYS A 123 -9.98 12.55 -6.73
N LYS A 124 -10.43 13.81 -6.82
CA LYS A 124 -10.96 14.60 -5.71
C LYS A 124 -11.89 13.80 -4.78
N PRO A 125 -11.72 13.87 -3.44
CA PRO A 125 -10.78 14.69 -2.66
C PRO A 125 -9.44 13.99 -2.30
N ARG A 126 -9.03 12.96 -3.06
CA ARG A 126 -7.93 12.04 -2.72
C ARG A 126 -6.62 12.33 -3.45
N GLU A 127 -6.47 13.50 -4.05
CA GLU A 127 -5.29 13.87 -4.86
C GLU A 127 -4.00 13.79 -4.03
N PHE A 128 -4.03 14.35 -2.82
CA PHE A 128 -2.91 14.28 -1.88
C PHE A 128 -2.55 12.84 -1.50
N ASN A 129 -3.57 12.00 -1.26
CA ASN A 129 -3.35 10.61 -0.87
C ASN A 129 -2.70 9.79 -2.00
N TRP A 130 -2.96 10.14 -3.26
CA TRP A 130 -2.31 9.55 -4.41
C TRP A 130 -0.83 9.94 -4.51
N VAL A 131 -0.50 11.22 -4.37
CA VAL A 131 0.89 11.68 -4.35
C VAL A 131 1.67 11.00 -3.23
N LEU A 132 1.06 10.90 -2.04
CA LEU A 132 1.59 10.15 -0.91
C LEU A 132 1.81 8.67 -1.27
N GLY A 133 0.87 8.04 -1.99
CA GLY A 133 1.01 6.68 -2.51
C GLY A 133 2.18 6.51 -3.49
N VAL A 134 2.40 7.48 -4.39
CA VAL A 134 3.59 7.48 -5.28
C VAL A 134 4.88 7.56 -4.46
N VAL A 135 4.94 8.43 -3.45
CA VAL A 135 6.11 8.52 -2.55
C VAL A 135 6.32 7.21 -1.77
N LEU A 136 5.26 6.60 -1.25
CA LEU A 136 5.33 5.29 -0.58
C LEU A 136 5.83 4.18 -1.51
N MET A 137 5.40 4.19 -2.78
CA MET A 137 5.92 3.26 -3.79
C MET A 137 7.42 3.43 -4.01
N LEU A 138 7.91 4.68 -4.15
CA LEU A 138 9.34 4.96 -4.30
C LEU A 138 10.13 4.54 -3.06
N LEU A 139 9.62 4.80 -1.86
CA LEU A 139 10.24 4.33 -0.61
C LEU A 139 10.23 2.80 -0.50
N THR A 140 9.22 2.12 -1.04
CA THR A 140 9.19 0.64 -1.10
C THR A 140 10.31 0.12 -2.01
N PHE A 141 10.55 0.76 -3.16
CA PHE A 141 11.71 0.43 -4.00
C PHE A 141 13.03 0.74 -3.30
N GLY A 142 13.14 1.86 -2.58
CA GLY A 142 14.32 2.21 -1.79
C GLY A 142 14.60 1.24 -0.64
N MET A 143 13.56 0.81 0.07
CA MET A 143 13.63 -0.26 1.09
C MET A 143 14.16 -1.55 0.49
N SER A 144 13.60 -1.95 -0.67
CA SER A 144 14.02 -3.17 -1.35
C SER A 144 15.46 -3.09 -1.85
N PHE A 145 15.90 -1.93 -2.37
CA PHE A 145 17.27 -1.70 -2.82
C PHE A 145 18.27 -1.72 -1.67
N THR A 146 18.00 -0.99 -0.58
CA THR A 146 18.90 -0.94 0.58
C THR A 146 19.04 -2.29 1.27
N GLY A 147 17.95 -3.04 1.42
CA GLY A 147 17.96 -4.38 2.00
C GLY A 147 18.62 -5.44 1.12
N TYR A 148 18.69 -5.22 -0.19
CA TYR A 148 19.26 -6.18 -1.13
C TYR A 148 20.76 -6.39 -0.93
N LEU A 149 21.49 -5.38 -0.43
CA LEU A 149 22.94 -5.45 -0.20
C LEU A 149 23.32 -6.34 0.98
N LEU A 150 22.45 -6.45 1.99
CA LEU A 150 22.77 -6.99 3.32
C LEU A 150 23.25 -8.46 3.30
N PRO A 151 22.75 -9.36 2.43
CA PRO A 151 23.27 -10.72 2.36
C PRO A 151 24.75 -10.81 1.95
N TRP A 152 25.29 -9.76 1.32
CA TRP A 152 26.68 -9.69 0.88
C TRP A 152 27.12 -10.89 0.02
N ASP A 153 26.27 -11.28 -0.93
CA ASP A 153 26.59 -12.27 -1.97
C ASP A 153 26.90 -11.59 -3.31
N GLN A 154 27.40 -12.36 -4.29
CA GLN A 154 27.76 -11.83 -5.62
C GLN A 154 26.62 -11.04 -6.28
N LEU A 155 25.42 -11.61 -6.32
CA LEU A 155 24.26 -10.97 -6.93
C LEU A 155 23.94 -9.63 -6.27
N ALA A 156 23.92 -9.57 -4.94
CA ALA A 156 23.67 -8.35 -4.19
C ALA A 156 24.70 -7.27 -4.48
N PHE A 157 25.99 -7.60 -4.38
CA PHE A 157 27.08 -6.65 -4.54
C PHE A 157 27.07 -6.00 -5.94
N TRP A 158 26.92 -6.79 -6.99
CA TRP A 158 26.92 -6.29 -8.36
C TRP A 158 25.63 -5.55 -8.73
N ALA A 159 24.47 -5.99 -8.22
CA ALA A 159 23.21 -5.27 -8.41
C ALA A 159 23.28 -3.85 -7.81
N ILE A 160 23.85 -3.69 -6.62
CA ILE A 160 24.02 -2.37 -5.99
C ILE A 160 25.09 -1.54 -6.69
N THR A 161 26.18 -2.15 -7.15
CA THR A 161 27.21 -1.46 -7.92
C THR A 161 26.63 -0.84 -9.20
N VAL A 162 25.84 -1.62 -9.95
CA VAL A 162 25.14 -1.14 -11.16
C VAL A 162 24.09 -0.09 -10.80
N GLY A 163 23.27 -0.32 -9.76
CA GLY A 163 22.25 0.63 -9.33
C GLY A 163 22.82 1.99 -8.88
N ALA A 164 23.91 1.98 -8.12
CA ALA A 164 24.60 3.20 -7.68
C ALA A 164 25.25 3.93 -8.86
N ALA A 165 25.78 3.21 -9.85
CA ALA A 165 26.27 3.82 -11.09
C ALA A 165 25.14 4.50 -11.88
N ILE A 166 23.97 3.87 -11.96
CA ILE A 166 22.78 4.46 -12.60
C ILE A 166 22.38 5.78 -11.92
N ALA A 167 22.36 5.81 -10.58
CA ALA A 167 22.07 7.02 -9.82
C ALA A 167 23.07 8.17 -10.10
N GLY A 168 24.32 7.84 -10.41
CA GLY A 168 25.37 8.78 -10.80
C GLY A 168 25.06 9.58 -12.08
N TYR A 169 24.22 9.06 -12.98
CA TYR A 169 23.82 9.78 -14.20
C TYR A 169 22.80 10.90 -13.95
N ALA A 170 22.28 11.06 -12.72
CA ALA A 170 21.37 12.15 -12.42
C ALA A 170 22.11 13.50 -12.51
N PRO A 171 21.54 14.50 -13.22
CA PRO A 171 22.21 15.77 -13.43
C PRO A 171 22.32 16.53 -12.10
N VAL A 172 23.36 17.34 -11.97
CA VAL A 172 23.65 18.22 -10.82
C VAL A 172 24.05 17.48 -9.54
N VAL A 173 23.29 16.48 -9.10
CA VAL A 173 23.44 15.84 -7.78
C VAL A 173 23.82 14.36 -7.82
N GLY A 174 23.87 13.72 -9.00
CA GLY A 174 24.03 12.26 -9.11
C GLY A 174 25.31 11.72 -8.48
N ASN A 175 26.45 12.37 -8.76
CA ASN A 175 27.74 11.97 -8.19
C ASN A 175 27.80 12.15 -6.68
N ASP A 176 27.25 13.26 -6.17
CA ASP A 176 27.21 13.55 -4.74
C ASP A 176 26.31 12.55 -3.99
N VAL A 177 25.14 12.24 -4.56
CA VAL A 177 24.21 11.22 -4.02
C VAL A 177 24.85 9.84 -4.04
N ARG A 178 25.53 9.46 -5.13
CA ARG A 178 26.27 8.19 -5.22
C ARG A 178 27.36 8.10 -4.15
N PHE A 179 28.18 9.13 -4.02
CA PHE A 179 29.26 9.17 -3.02
C PHE A 179 28.72 9.17 -1.59
N LEU A 180 27.64 9.91 -1.31
CA LEU A 180 27.00 9.94 0.00
C LEU A 180 26.40 8.57 0.37
N LEU A 181 25.77 7.87 -0.58
CA LEU A 181 25.18 6.56 -0.34
C LEU A 181 26.24 5.47 -0.14
N LEU A 182 27.29 5.46 -0.95
CA LEU A 182 28.35 4.45 -0.87
C LEU A 182 29.37 4.73 0.24
N GLY A 183 29.61 6.00 0.55
CA GLY A 183 30.65 6.43 1.49
C GLY A 183 32.07 6.32 0.98
N ASP A 184 32.26 5.84 -0.24
CA ASP A 184 33.53 5.71 -0.93
C ASP A 184 33.28 5.69 -2.46
N ALA A 185 34.34 5.62 -3.26
CA ALA A 185 34.27 5.50 -4.71
C ALA A 185 33.62 4.19 -5.16
N ASN A 186 33.70 3.12 -4.36
CA ASN A 186 33.23 1.77 -4.67
C ASN A 186 32.35 1.21 -3.54
N VAL A 187 31.62 0.14 -3.84
CA VAL A 187 30.83 -0.58 -2.83
C VAL A 187 31.79 -1.33 -1.89
N GLY A 188 31.65 -1.12 -0.58
CA GLY A 188 32.52 -1.71 0.45
C GLY A 188 31.89 -1.63 1.85
N GLN A 189 32.73 -1.68 2.89
CA GLN A 189 32.32 -1.67 4.29
C GLN A 189 31.43 -0.46 4.65
N GLU A 190 31.80 0.73 4.21
CA GLU A 190 31.03 1.95 4.45
C GLU A 190 29.64 1.90 3.82
N ALA A 191 29.54 1.38 2.59
CA ALA A 191 28.26 1.21 1.89
C ALA A 191 27.37 0.22 2.64
N LEU A 192 27.93 -0.92 3.07
CA LEU A 192 27.20 -1.95 3.81
C LEU A 192 26.60 -1.40 5.11
N LEU A 193 27.40 -0.68 5.90
CA LEU A 193 26.94 -0.08 7.16
C LEU A 193 25.84 0.97 6.93
N ARG A 194 26.00 1.86 5.96
CA ARG A 194 25.00 2.89 5.64
C ARG A 194 23.70 2.26 5.14
N PHE A 195 23.78 1.28 4.26
CA PHE A 195 22.62 0.56 3.74
C PHE A 195 21.89 -0.18 4.86
N TYR A 196 22.62 -0.80 5.80
CA TYR A 196 22.03 -1.41 6.99
C TYR A 196 21.26 -0.39 7.85
N VAL A 197 21.87 0.75 8.20
CA VAL A 197 21.22 1.81 9.00
C VAL A 197 19.99 2.38 8.29
N LEU A 198 20.09 2.64 6.99
CA LEU A 198 18.98 3.14 6.18
C LEU A 198 17.83 2.13 6.14
N HIS A 199 18.14 0.85 5.90
CA HIS A 199 17.15 -0.21 5.73
C HIS A 199 16.44 -0.58 7.02
N VAL A 200 17.15 -0.56 8.15
CA VAL A 200 16.64 -1.08 9.42
C VAL A 200 16.01 0.00 10.28
N ALA A 201 16.49 1.24 10.22
CA ALA A 201 16.02 2.33 11.08
C ALA A 201 15.33 3.45 10.29
N VAL A 202 16.06 4.11 9.39
CA VAL A 202 15.62 5.38 8.81
C VAL A 202 14.42 5.21 7.88
N LEU A 203 14.54 4.34 6.88
CA LEU A 203 13.50 4.15 5.87
C LEU A 203 12.23 3.49 6.45
N PRO A 204 12.28 2.45 7.32
CA PRO A 204 11.09 1.92 7.97
C PRO A 204 10.35 2.94 8.83
N ALA A 205 11.07 3.83 9.53
CA ALA A 205 10.45 4.87 10.34
C ALA A 205 9.70 5.88 9.48
N ILE A 206 10.32 6.36 8.40
CA ILE A 206 9.66 7.25 7.42
C ILE A 206 8.45 6.56 6.79
N LEU A 207 8.61 5.30 6.35
CA LEU A 207 7.54 4.54 5.71
C LEU A 207 6.36 4.35 6.67
N THR A 208 6.62 4.03 7.94
CA THR A 208 5.59 3.90 9.00
C THR A 208 4.81 5.19 9.17
N LEU A 209 5.50 6.33 9.27
CA LEU A 209 4.88 7.65 9.40
C LEU A 209 3.99 7.96 8.20
N LEU A 210 4.49 7.76 6.99
CA LEU A 210 3.73 8.06 5.76
C LEU A 210 2.55 7.09 5.57
N ILE A 211 2.67 5.81 5.93
CA ILE A 211 1.54 4.86 5.95
C ILE A 211 0.46 5.33 6.93
N ALA A 212 0.85 5.80 8.13
CA ALA A 212 -0.10 6.32 9.10
C ALA A 212 -0.86 7.54 8.55
N ILE A 213 -0.15 8.48 7.89
CA ILE A 213 -0.76 9.62 7.22
C ILE A 213 -1.68 9.16 6.07
N HIS A 214 -1.27 8.14 5.31
CA HIS A 214 -2.03 7.59 4.19
C HIS A 214 -3.38 7.00 4.67
N PHE A 215 -3.36 6.19 5.73
CA PHE A 215 -4.59 5.63 6.32
C PHE A 215 -5.47 6.71 6.97
N TRP A 216 -4.86 7.65 7.68
CA TRP A 216 -5.58 8.79 8.24
C TRP A 216 -6.31 9.57 7.14
N ARG A 217 -5.66 9.81 6.00
CA ARG A 217 -6.24 10.56 4.89
C ARG A 217 -7.38 9.80 4.22
N ILE A 218 -7.26 8.48 4.03
CA ILE A 218 -8.38 7.64 3.56
C ILE A 218 -9.61 7.82 4.46
N ARG A 219 -9.43 7.85 5.78
CA ARG A 219 -10.53 8.06 6.72
C ARG A 219 -11.13 9.46 6.60
N LYS A 220 -10.30 10.50 6.45
CA LYS A 220 -10.76 11.90 6.31
C LYS A 220 -11.45 12.18 4.97
N ASP A 221 -11.10 11.43 3.92
CA ASP A 221 -11.69 11.57 2.59
C ASP A 221 -12.97 10.73 2.38
N GLY A 222 -13.61 10.29 3.46
CA GLY A 222 -14.86 9.52 3.41
C GLY A 222 -14.68 8.03 3.12
N GLY A 223 -13.47 7.49 3.33
CA GLY A 223 -13.13 6.11 3.09
C GLY A 223 -12.70 5.82 1.65
N LEU A 224 -12.75 4.54 1.29
CA LEU A 224 -12.40 4.10 -0.06
C LEU A 224 -13.32 4.76 -1.11
N SER A 225 -12.75 4.99 -2.29
CA SER A 225 -13.53 5.34 -3.48
C SER A 225 -14.63 4.31 -3.71
N ARG A 226 -15.72 4.71 -4.37
CA ARG A 226 -16.85 3.84 -4.71
C ARG A 226 -17.51 4.34 -5.99
N PRO A 227 -18.15 3.44 -6.77
CA PRO A 227 -19.13 3.84 -7.77
C PRO A 227 -20.19 4.76 -7.16
N ALA A 228 -20.77 5.64 -7.97
CA ALA A 228 -21.93 6.42 -7.55
C ALA A 228 -23.07 5.50 -7.12
N ASP A 229 -23.72 5.85 -6.01
CA ASP A 229 -24.90 5.12 -5.55
C ASP A 229 -26.00 5.28 -6.62
N PRO A 230 -26.72 4.20 -6.98
CA PRO A 230 -27.84 4.31 -7.92
C PRO A 230 -28.84 5.31 -7.35
N VAL A 231 -29.24 6.29 -8.15
CA VAL A 231 -30.24 7.28 -7.76
C VAL A 231 -31.51 6.50 -7.40
N SER A 232 -31.94 6.57 -6.14
CA SER A 232 -33.21 6.00 -5.75
C SER A 232 -34.31 6.69 -6.54
N GLU A 233 -35.06 5.93 -7.33
CA GLU A 233 -36.27 6.39 -8.04
C GLU A 233 -37.42 6.74 -7.08
N ALA A 234 -37.19 6.75 -5.76
CA ALA A 234 -38.15 7.31 -4.84
C ALA A 234 -38.33 8.79 -5.20
N PRO A 235 -39.56 9.22 -5.57
CA PRO A 235 -39.82 10.63 -5.77
C PRO A 235 -39.31 11.37 -4.53
N PRO A 236 -38.68 12.55 -4.65
CA PRO A 236 -38.55 13.41 -3.49
C PRO A 236 -39.96 13.48 -2.91
N LEU A 237 -40.12 13.08 -1.64
CA LEU A 237 -41.33 13.39 -0.91
C LEU A 237 -41.43 14.90 -0.99
N GLN A 238 -42.18 15.39 -1.98
CA GLN A 238 -42.71 16.73 -1.98
C GLN A 238 -43.49 16.73 -0.68
N LEU A 239 -42.95 17.37 0.35
CA LEU A 239 -43.82 17.98 1.33
C LEU A 239 -44.75 18.82 0.48
N ALA A 240 -45.94 18.30 0.22
CA ALA A 240 -47.02 19.09 -0.30
C ALA A 240 -47.13 20.22 0.72
N ALA A 241 -46.60 21.39 0.34
CA ALA A 241 -46.87 22.62 1.02
C ALA A 241 -48.38 22.78 0.87
N THR A 242 -49.10 22.22 1.83
CA THR A 242 -50.51 22.48 2.01
C THR A 242 -50.54 23.96 2.30
N GLN A 243 -50.86 24.73 1.26
CA GLN A 243 -51.12 26.15 1.38
C GLN A 243 -52.27 26.25 2.38
N ALA A 244 -51.92 26.59 3.62
CA ALA A 244 -52.87 27.02 4.62
C ALA A 244 -53.34 28.42 4.21
N ALA A 245 -54.23 28.47 3.21
CA ALA A 245 -55.13 29.58 3.05
C ALA A 245 -56.09 29.57 4.25
N GLY A 246 -56.18 30.70 4.93
CA GLY A 246 -56.82 30.82 6.23
C GLY A 246 -58.31 30.45 6.25
N ALA A 247 -58.68 29.67 7.26
CA ALA A 247 -59.95 29.76 7.98
C ALA A 247 -59.81 28.94 9.28
N PRO A 248 -60.30 29.43 10.43
CA PRO A 248 -60.20 28.69 11.69
C PRO A 248 -61.26 27.58 11.70
N VAL A 249 -60.84 26.32 11.66
CA VAL A 249 -61.72 25.19 11.98
C VAL A 249 -61.51 24.87 13.46
N SER A 250 -62.51 25.22 14.28
CA SER A 250 -62.57 24.80 15.68
C SER A 250 -62.85 23.31 15.76
N VAL A 251 -61.84 22.51 16.07
CA VAL A 251 -62.00 21.08 16.39
C VAL A 251 -61.96 20.92 17.91
N SER A 252 -63.08 20.47 18.49
CA SER A 252 -63.15 20.09 19.90
C SER A 252 -62.33 18.81 20.08
N VAL A 253 -61.23 18.88 20.82
CA VAL A 253 -60.40 17.73 21.15
C VAL A 253 -60.94 17.08 22.42
N LYS A 254 -61.48 15.87 22.32
CA LYS A 254 -61.66 14.98 23.49
C LYS A 254 -60.27 14.64 24.02
N ALA A 255 -60.08 14.78 25.34
CA ALA A 255 -58.83 14.49 26.02
C ALA A 255 -58.34 13.07 25.69
N VAL A 256 -57.22 13.00 24.97
CA VAL A 256 -56.44 11.78 24.83
C VAL A 256 -55.47 11.76 25.99
N GLU A 257 -55.58 10.72 26.81
CA GLU A 257 -54.72 10.47 27.96
C GLU A 257 -53.28 10.28 27.47
N LEU A 258 -52.39 11.18 27.89
CA LEU A 258 -50.98 11.17 27.50
C LEU A 258 -50.23 10.14 28.36
N GLU A 259 -49.83 9.03 27.74
CA GLU A 259 -48.81 8.12 28.28
C GLU A 259 -47.54 8.90 28.71
N PRO A 260 -46.90 8.52 29.83
CA PRO A 260 -45.88 9.33 30.49
C PRO A 260 -44.61 9.45 29.63
N ARG A 261 -44.50 10.62 28.98
CA ARG A 261 -43.30 11.40 28.67
C ARG A 261 -41.98 10.60 28.56
N LYS A 262 -41.73 10.01 27.38
CA LYS A 262 -40.35 9.73 26.94
C LYS A 262 -39.59 11.05 26.82
N THR A 263 -38.70 11.29 27.78
CA THR A 263 -37.82 12.47 27.77
C THR A 263 -36.69 12.18 26.81
N TYR A 264 -36.80 12.70 25.59
CA TYR A 264 -35.66 12.73 24.67
C TYR A 264 -34.63 13.72 25.25
N GLY A 265 -33.46 13.21 25.61
CA GLY A 265 -32.34 14.07 25.99
C GLY A 265 -32.05 15.06 24.85
N LEU A 266 -31.65 16.28 25.21
CA LEU A 266 -31.15 17.32 24.29
C LEU A 266 -29.89 16.79 23.57
N GLN A 267 -30.10 15.91 22.59
CA GLN A 267 -29.06 15.39 21.72
C GLN A 267 -28.65 16.54 20.82
N GLY A 268 -27.35 16.85 20.85
CA GLY A 268 -26.77 18.11 20.40
C GLY A 268 -27.36 18.66 19.10
N LEU A 269 -27.70 19.95 19.15
CA LEU A 269 -28.06 20.76 18.00
C LEU A 269 -26.90 20.75 16.99
N VAL A 270 -26.93 19.80 16.05
CA VAL A 270 -26.04 19.81 14.88
C VAL A 270 -26.55 20.93 13.98
N ARG A 271 -25.80 22.03 13.92
CA ARG A 271 -26.06 23.09 12.94
C ARG A 271 -25.71 22.57 11.54
N GLY A 272 -26.71 22.14 10.81
CA GLY A 272 -26.70 21.80 9.39
C GLY A 272 -28.14 21.72 8.89
N PRO A 273 -28.39 21.96 7.59
CA PRO A 273 -29.74 21.82 7.06
C PRO A 273 -30.13 20.33 7.07
N LEU A 274 -31.18 20.02 7.82
CA LEU A 274 -31.92 18.76 7.88
C LEU A 274 -31.30 17.62 8.71
N THR A 275 -31.97 17.31 9.82
CA THR A 275 -32.20 15.92 10.20
C THR A 275 -32.80 15.20 8.99
N LYS A 276 -32.06 14.27 8.37
CA LYS A 276 -32.60 13.38 7.34
C LYS A 276 -33.64 12.43 7.97
N VAL A 277 -34.87 12.88 8.10
CA VAL A 277 -36.01 12.04 8.45
C VAL A 277 -36.57 11.50 7.12
N GLY A 278 -36.40 10.19 6.90
CA GLY A 278 -36.66 9.54 5.61
C GLY A 278 -35.41 8.91 4.98
N ASN A 279 -34.63 8.15 5.77
CA ASN A 279 -33.39 7.53 5.31
C ASN A 279 -33.63 6.67 4.06
N ILE A 280 -33.06 7.10 2.93
CA ILE A 280 -32.46 6.16 1.99
C ILE A 280 -31.53 5.29 2.85
N PRO A 281 -31.61 3.95 2.83
CA PRO A 281 -30.68 3.12 3.58
C PRO A 281 -29.26 3.53 3.15
N ASP A 282 -28.49 4.15 4.05
CA ASP A 282 -27.07 4.34 3.81
C ASP A 282 -26.51 2.95 3.54
N ASN A 283 -25.93 2.74 2.37
CA ASN A 283 -25.44 1.44 1.92
C ASN A 283 -24.12 1.11 2.62
N SER A 284 -24.11 1.32 3.94
CA SER A 284 -23.02 1.16 4.86
C SER A 284 -23.32 0.02 5.83
N VAL A 285 -22.26 -0.52 6.40
CA VAL A 285 -22.26 -1.59 7.38
C VAL A 285 -21.31 -1.22 8.50
N PHE A 286 -21.60 -1.66 9.72
CA PHE A 286 -20.72 -1.42 10.85
C PHE A 286 -19.38 -2.11 10.65
N SER A 287 -18.30 -1.42 11.05
CA SER A 287 -16.96 -2.00 10.98
C SER A 287 -16.80 -3.18 11.94
N TRP A 288 -17.41 -3.07 13.13
CA TRP A 288 -17.57 -4.23 14.01
C TRP A 288 -18.86 -5.00 13.67
N PRO A 289 -18.80 -6.32 13.43
CA PRO A 289 -17.61 -7.15 13.25
C PRO A 289 -17.16 -7.25 11.78
N HIS A 290 -17.95 -6.74 10.84
CA HIS A 290 -17.84 -7.10 9.42
C HIS A 290 -16.52 -6.68 8.76
N LEU A 291 -16.07 -5.44 9.00
CA LEU A 291 -14.79 -4.97 8.46
C LEU A 291 -13.64 -5.75 9.08
N LEU A 292 -13.62 -5.88 10.40
CA LEU A 292 -12.52 -6.55 11.11
C LEU A 292 -12.37 -8.02 10.71
N ILE A 293 -13.49 -8.73 10.48
CA ILE A 293 -13.43 -10.10 9.98
C ILE A 293 -12.81 -10.13 8.58
N ALA A 294 -13.17 -9.19 7.69
CA ALA A 294 -12.58 -9.10 6.35
C ALA A 294 -11.08 -8.76 6.38
N GLU A 295 -10.67 -7.87 7.29
CA GLU A 295 -9.27 -7.50 7.51
C GLU A 295 -8.47 -8.68 8.09
N LEU A 296 -9.01 -9.37 9.10
CA LEU A 296 -8.42 -10.57 9.68
C LEU A 296 -8.28 -11.68 8.64
N PHE A 297 -9.30 -11.90 7.83
CA PHE A 297 -9.25 -12.87 6.74
C PHE A 297 -8.13 -12.52 5.75
N THR A 298 -8.02 -11.25 5.35
CA THR A 298 -6.96 -10.77 4.46
C THR A 298 -5.57 -10.97 5.07
N PHE A 299 -5.42 -10.70 6.37
CA PHE A 299 -4.19 -10.93 7.11
C PHE A 299 -3.81 -12.42 7.13
N VAL A 300 -4.73 -13.29 7.52
CA VAL A 300 -4.50 -14.74 7.60
C VAL A 300 -4.12 -15.30 6.22
N VAL A 301 -4.79 -14.88 5.16
CA VAL A 301 -4.45 -15.29 3.78
C VAL A 301 -3.04 -14.81 3.42
N THR A 302 -2.72 -13.54 3.67
CA THR A 302 -1.39 -12.98 3.37
C THR A 302 -0.29 -13.73 4.12
N LEU A 303 -0.46 -13.94 5.42
CA LEU A 303 0.48 -14.66 6.26
C LEU A 303 0.64 -16.12 5.81
N SER A 304 -0.47 -16.78 5.50
CA SER A 304 -0.46 -18.18 5.05
C SER A 304 0.29 -18.34 3.72
N VAL A 305 0.06 -17.43 2.76
CA VAL A 305 0.77 -17.44 1.48
C VAL A 305 2.27 -17.25 1.69
N ILE A 306 2.69 -16.26 2.49
CA ILE A 306 4.11 -16.04 2.78
C ILE A 306 4.72 -17.22 3.53
N LEU A 307 4.01 -17.80 4.49
CA LEU A 307 4.48 -18.95 5.26
C LEU A 307 4.68 -20.17 4.36
N VAL A 308 3.69 -20.50 3.52
CA VAL A 308 3.77 -21.59 2.55
C VAL A 308 4.95 -21.34 1.60
N LEU A 309 5.04 -20.16 0.97
CA LEU A 309 6.16 -19.84 0.09
C LEU A 309 7.51 -20.00 0.79
N SER A 310 7.61 -19.59 2.05
CA SER A 310 8.86 -19.62 2.82
C SER A 310 9.26 -21.00 3.29
N LEU A 311 8.29 -21.91 3.47
CA LEU A 311 8.53 -23.31 3.82
C LEU A 311 8.96 -24.14 2.63
N PHE A 312 8.39 -23.88 1.44
CA PHE A 312 8.64 -24.69 0.25
C PHE A 312 9.73 -24.14 -0.68
N PHE A 313 9.97 -22.82 -0.67
CA PHE A 313 10.93 -22.18 -1.55
C PHE A 313 11.99 -21.42 -0.75
N ASN A 314 13.23 -21.88 -0.84
CA ASN A 314 14.35 -21.18 -0.21
C ASN A 314 14.71 -19.92 -0.97
N ALA A 315 14.89 -18.82 -0.23
CA ALA A 315 15.38 -17.58 -0.80
C ALA A 315 16.81 -17.79 -1.34
N PRO A 316 17.12 -17.39 -2.59
CA PRO A 316 18.45 -17.52 -3.16
C PRO A 316 19.51 -16.83 -2.29
N LEU A 317 20.69 -17.43 -2.18
CA LEU A 317 21.94 -16.79 -1.73
C LEU A 317 22.99 -17.34 -2.67
N GLU A 318 23.69 -16.46 -3.36
CA GLU A 318 24.78 -16.84 -4.25
C GLU A 318 26.08 -17.06 -3.46
N GLU A 319 27.16 -17.32 -4.18
CA GLU A 319 28.50 -17.43 -3.60
C GLU A 319 28.97 -16.10 -2.98
N PRO A 320 29.96 -16.13 -2.05
CA PRO A 320 30.48 -14.91 -1.46
C PRO A 320 31.07 -13.98 -2.53
N VAL A 321 31.02 -12.68 -2.26
CA VAL A 321 31.49 -11.65 -3.18
C VAL A 321 32.93 -11.91 -3.63
N ASN A 322 33.12 -11.98 -4.94
CA ASN A 322 34.42 -12.06 -5.59
C ASN A 322 34.49 -10.98 -6.67
N VAL A 323 35.10 -9.85 -6.32
CA VAL A 323 35.23 -8.68 -7.21
C VAL A 323 36.02 -9.02 -8.48
N MET A 324 36.89 -10.03 -8.44
CA MET A 324 37.69 -10.46 -9.59
C MET A 324 36.89 -11.31 -10.59
N HIS A 325 35.70 -11.78 -10.21
CA HIS A 325 34.86 -12.64 -11.04
C HIS A 325 33.41 -12.15 -11.03
N PRO A 326 33.08 -11.03 -11.71
CA PRO A 326 31.70 -10.56 -11.82
C PRO A 326 30.80 -11.58 -12.55
N PRO A 327 29.55 -11.78 -12.10
CA PRO A 327 28.59 -12.61 -12.81
C PRO A 327 28.26 -12.01 -14.17
N ASN A 328 28.11 -12.85 -15.19
CA ASN A 328 27.82 -12.43 -16.55
C ASN A 328 26.59 -13.16 -17.13
N PRO A 329 25.44 -12.49 -17.29
CA PRO A 329 25.16 -11.09 -16.97
C PRO A 329 24.81 -10.88 -15.48
N ALA A 330 25.24 -9.75 -14.91
CA ALA A 330 24.74 -9.29 -13.61
C ALA A 330 23.30 -8.79 -13.76
N LYS A 331 22.32 -9.55 -13.27
CA LYS A 331 20.90 -9.21 -13.37
C LYS A 331 20.40 -8.51 -12.10
N ALA A 332 19.71 -7.40 -12.26
CA ALA A 332 18.98 -6.75 -11.19
C ALA A 332 17.80 -7.63 -10.74
N PRO A 333 17.23 -7.37 -9.55
CA PRO A 333 15.97 -7.99 -9.14
C PRO A 333 14.88 -7.78 -10.19
N TRP A 334 13.93 -8.72 -10.29
CA TRP A 334 12.92 -8.73 -11.36
C TRP A 334 12.17 -7.39 -11.53
N TYR A 335 11.87 -6.69 -10.43
CA TYR A 335 11.17 -5.41 -10.44
C TYR A 335 12.03 -4.22 -10.92
N PHE A 336 13.34 -4.41 -11.08
CA PHE A 336 14.27 -3.45 -11.69
C PHE A 336 14.78 -3.88 -13.07
N LEU A 337 14.49 -5.10 -13.53
CA LEU A 337 14.96 -5.58 -14.82
C LEU A 337 14.43 -4.75 -16.00
N GLY A 338 13.19 -4.27 -15.92
CA GLY A 338 12.66 -3.35 -16.94
C GLY A 338 13.43 -2.04 -17.02
N LEU A 339 13.91 -1.52 -15.88
CA LEU A 339 14.78 -0.34 -15.82
C LEU A 339 16.18 -0.66 -16.37
N GLN A 340 16.77 -1.78 -15.95
CA GLN A 340 18.09 -2.22 -16.43
C GLN A 340 18.10 -2.43 -17.95
N GLU A 341 17.02 -2.98 -18.50
CA GLU A 341 16.84 -3.13 -19.94
C GLU A 341 16.88 -1.79 -20.66
N MET A 342 16.18 -0.75 -20.17
CA MET A 342 16.27 0.59 -20.76
C MET A 342 17.68 1.21 -20.61
N VAL A 343 18.34 0.99 -19.47
CA VAL A 343 19.71 1.46 -19.21
C VAL A 343 20.71 0.89 -20.21
N SER A 344 20.49 -0.33 -20.72
CA SER A 344 21.36 -0.95 -21.73
C SER A 344 21.43 -0.18 -23.04
N TYR A 345 20.39 0.61 -23.38
CA TYR A 345 20.37 1.47 -24.57
C TYR A 345 20.86 2.89 -24.27
N SER A 346 20.49 3.44 -23.12
CA SER A 346 20.95 4.75 -22.67
C SER A 346 20.91 4.83 -21.15
N ALA A 347 22.07 4.95 -20.52
CA ALA A 347 22.17 4.99 -19.06
C ALA A 347 21.39 6.17 -18.46
N PHE A 348 21.50 7.35 -19.07
CA PHE A 348 20.76 8.54 -18.63
C PHE A 348 19.24 8.37 -18.84
N TRP A 349 18.78 8.12 -20.08
CA TRP A 349 17.35 8.08 -20.36
C TRP A 349 16.66 6.88 -19.71
N GLY A 350 17.26 5.70 -19.75
CA GLY A 350 16.70 4.50 -19.17
C GLY A 350 16.75 4.48 -17.64
N GLY A 351 17.83 5.01 -17.06
CA GLY A 351 18.07 4.95 -15.63
C GLY A 351 17.50 6.12 -14.83
N VAL A 352 17.46 7.32 -15.42
CA VAL A 352 17.08 8.55 -14.72
C VAL A 352 15.94 9.27 -15.45
N GLY A 353 16.11 9.58 -16.74
CA GLY A 353 15.19 10.45 -17.49
C GLY A 353 13.75 9.91 -17.54
N ILE A 354 13.55 8.74 -18.15
CA ILE A 354 12.22 8.12 -18.32
C ILE A 354 11.58 7.81 -16.95
N PRO A 355 12.28 7.17 -15.99
CA PRO A 355 11.70 6.93 -14.66
C PRO A 355 11.27 8.23 -13.96
N THR A 356 12.07 9.29 -14.03
CA THR A 356 11.74 10.59 -13.40
C THR A 356 10.51 11.22 -14.06
N LEU A 357 10.46 11.24 -15.40
CA LEU A 357 9.29 11.75 -16.12
C LEU A 357 8.03 10.95 -15.80
N PHE A 358 8.15 9.62 -15.68
CA PHE A 358 7.04 8.76 -15.29
C PHE A 358 6.54 9.08 -13.88
N VAL A 359 7.44 9.21 -12.90
CA VAL A 359 7.10 9.58 -11.52
C VAL A 359 6.43 10.95 -11.46
N ILE A 360 6.99 11.96 -12.14
CA ILE A 360 6.39 13.31 -12.23
C ILE A 360 5.01 13.21 -12.87
N GLY A 361 4.86 12.47 -13.97
CA GLY A 361 3.59 12.20 -14.61
C GLY A 361 2.57 11.62 -13.64
N LEU A 362 2.93 10.56 -12.89
CA LEU A 362 2.06 9.98 -11.86
C LEU A 362 1.67 11.04 -10.82
N MET A 363 2.60 11.83 -10.29
CA MET A 363 2.29 12.87 -9.30
C MET A 363 1.33 13.93 -9.85
N LEU A 364 1.42 14.26 -11.14
CA LEU A 364 0.61 15.30 -11.78
C LEU A 364 -0.76 14.81 -12.27
N VAL A 365 -0.94 13.50 -12.49
CA VAL A 365 -2.19 12.90 -13.01
C VAL A 365 -3.47 13.41 -12.31
N PRO A 366 -3.57 13.48 -10.97
CA PRO A 366 -4.79 13.95 -10.31
C PRO A 366 -5.15 15.41 -10.64
N TYR A 367 -4.15 16.23 -10.95
CA TYR A 367 -4.31 17.65 -11.25
C TYR A 367 -4.59 17.91 -12.73
N MET A 368 -4.16 16.99 -13.60
CA MET A 368 -4.43 17.02 -15.04
C MET A 368 -5.79 16.40 -15.39
N ASP A 369 -6.15 15.29 -14.74
CA ASP A 369 -7.37 14.53 -15.05
C ASP A 369 -8.60 15.11 -14.31
N ARG A 370 -9.17 16.17 -14.88
CA ARG A 370 -10.33 16.91 -14.35
C ARG A 370 -11.69 16.21 -14.49
N GLY A 371 -11.77 15.06 -15.16
CA GLY A 371 -13.03 14.34 -15.36
C GLY A 371 -13.66 13.89 -14.03
N THR A 372 -14.97 14.06 -13.85
CA THR A 372 -15.65 13.65 -12.60
C THR A 372 -16.42 12.33 -12.72
N LYS A 373 -16.53 11.78 -13.94
CA LYS A 373 -17.27 10.54 -14.22
C LYS A 373 -16.36 9.31 -14.14
N GLY A 374 -16.96 8.15 -13.90
CA GLY A 374 -16.26 6.86 -13.87
C GLY A 374 -15.39 6.61 -12.62
N VAL A 375 -15.55 7.42 -11.57
CA VAL A 375 -14.81 7.23 -10.31
C VAL A 375 -15.31 5.98 -9.59
N GLY A 376 -14.37 5.17 -9.12
CA GLY A 376 -14.64 3.93 -8.42
C GLY A 376 -15.17 2.82 -9.34
N VAL A 377 -15.12 2.96 -10.66
CA VAL A 377 -15.50 1.90 -11.61
C VAL A 377 -14.26 1.42 -12.36
N TRP A 378 -14.04 0.11 -12.40
CA TRP A 378 -12.94 -0.48 -13.17
C TRP A 378 -13.13 -0.21 -14.66
N PHE A 379 -12.07 0.26 -15.32
CA PHE A 379 -12.04 0.48 -16.77
C PHE A 379 -13.21 1.32 -17.30
N ALA A 380 -13.58 2.37 -16.55
CA ALA A 380 -14.68 3.25 -16.93
C ALA A 380 -14.53 3.79 -18.36
N ARG A 381 -15.61 3.77 -19.15
CA ARG A 381 -15.61 4.18 -20.57
C ARG A 381 -15.26 5.65 -20.73
N GLU A 382 -15.60 6.48 -19.75
CA GLU A 382 -15.30 7.91 -19.72
C GLU A 382 -13.80 8.20 -19.57
N ARG A 383 -13.00 7.18 -19.22
CA ARG A 383 -11.56 7.28 -18.97
C ARG A 383 -10.75 6.39 -19.92
N LEU A 384 -11.30 6.02 -21.08
CA LEU A 384 -10.65 5.14 -22.04
C LEU A 384 -9.25 5.61 -22.41
N LEU A 385 -9.07 6.88 -22.79
CA LEU A 385 -7.74 7.39 -23.15
C LEU A 385 -6.72 7.23 -22.01
N ALA A 386 -7.07 7.67 -20.80
CA ALA A 386 -6.19 7.57 -19.64
C ALA A 386 -5.87 6.10 -19.30
N ASN A 387 -6.89 5.23 -19.34
CA ASN A 387 -6.75 3.80 -19.06
C ASN A 387 -5.87 3.12 -20.12
N THR A 388 -6.05 3.43 -21.41
CA THR A 388 -5.26 2.86 -22.50
C THR A 388 -3.80 3.29 -22.40
N VAL A 389 -3.53 4.59 -22.22
CA VAL A 389 -2.17 5.10 -22.09
C VAL A 389 -1.45 4.45 -20.90
N PHE A 390 -2.10 4.40 -19.73
CA PHE A 390 -1.51 3.78 -18.55
C PHE A 390 -1.33 2.27 -18.71
N LEU A 391 -2.30 1.57 -19.31
CA LEU A 391 -2.18 0.14 -19.61
C LEU A 391 -1.02 -0.13 -20.56
N THR A 392 -0.81 0.70 -21.59
CA THR A 392 0.35 0.60 -22.48
C THR A 392 1.66 0.71 -21.69
N PHE A 393 1.78 1.66 -20.77
CA PHE A 393 2.98 1.77 -19.91
C PHE A 393 3.19 0.52 -19.05
N VAL A 394 2.13 -0.01 -18.43
CA VAL A 394 2.19 -1.24 -17.63
C VAL A 394 2.64 -2.42 -18.50
N VAL A 395 2.04 -2.60 -19.67
CA VAL A 395 2.35 -3.71 -20.59
C VAL A 395 3.79 -3.59 -21.10
N VAL A 396 4.24 -2.41 -21.53
CA VAL A 396 5.62 -2.18 -21.95
C VAL A 396 6.59 -2.51 -20.82
N ASN A 397 6.31 -2.06 -19.59
CA ASN A 397 7.17 -2.37 -18.44
C ASN A 397 7.26 -3.88 -18.17
N VAL A 398 6.12 -4.59 -18.21
CA VAL A 398 6.09 -6.06 -18.05
C VAL A 398 6.87 -6.76 -19.16
N ILE A 399 6.73 -6.31 -20.42
CA ILE A 399 7.50 -6.86 -21.55
C ILE A 399 9.00 -6.66 -21.34
N LEU A 400 9.44 -5.47 -20.91
CA LEU A 400 10.86 -5.19 -20.63
C LEU A 400 11.38 -6.08 -19.49
N VAL A 401 10.59 -6.32 -18.45
CA VAL A 401 10.94 -7.26 -17.37
C VAL A 401 11.08 -8.68 -17.91
N ILE A 402 10.16 -9.13 -18.77
CA ILE A 402 10.22 -10.46 -19.40
C ILE A 402 11.47 -10.59 -20.28
N ILE A 403 11.77 -9.58 -21.10
CA ILE A 403 12.99 -9.54 -21.95
C ILE A 403 14.24 -9.64 -21.07
N GLY A 404 14.36 -8.79 -20.04
CA GLY A 404 15.50 -8.83 -19.12
C GLY A 404 15.63 -10.16 -18.37
N THR A 405 14.50 -10.80 -18.05
CA THR A 405 14.49 -12.07 -17.32
C THR A 405 14.92 -13.23 -18.22
N LEU A 406 14.25 -13.41 -19.36
CA LEU A 406 14.31 -14.64 -20.16
C LEU A 406 15.22 -14.55 -21.39
N PHE A 407 15.43 -13.35 -21.93
CA PHE A 407 16.07 -13.17 -23.24
C PHE A 407 17.45 -12.48 -23.17
N ARG A 408 17.96 -12.15 -21.98
CA ARG A 408 19.29 -11.56 -21.79
C ARG A 408 20.29 -12.59 -21.28
N GLY A 409 21.30 -12.86 -22.09
CA GLY A 409 22.43 -13.76 -21.83
C GLY A 409 23.75 -13.02 -21.59
N PRO A 410 24.91 -13.70 -21.77
CA PRO A 410 26.23 -13.10 -21.54
C PRO A 410 26.42 -11.78 -22.29
N ASN A 411 27.08 -10.82 -21.64
CA ASN A 411 27.30 -9.45 -22.12
C ASN A 411 26.02 -8.68 -22.43
N TRP A 412 24.91 -9.03 -21.76
CA TRP A 412 23.58 -8.49 -22.02
C TRP A 412 23.10 -8.73 -23.46
N ALA A 413 23.68 -9.69 -24.18
CA ALA A 413 23.28 -10.06 -25.52
C ALA A 413 21.87 -10.66 -25.51
N PHE A 414 21.13 -10.43 -26.60
CA PHE A 414 19.83 -11.07 -26.79
C PHE A 414 20.05 -12.55 -27.12
N VAL A 415 19.42 -13.44 -26.38
CA VAL A 415 19.53 -14.90 -26.54
C VAL A 415 18.13 -15.49 -26.54
N THR A 416 17.86 -16.44 -27.43
CA THR A 416 16.62 -17.23 -27.39
C THR A 416 16.73 -18.27 -26.29
N PRO A 417 15.73 -18.40 -25.40
CA PRO A 417 15.77 -19.38 -24.31
C PRO A 417 15.51 -20.82 -24.78
N TRP A 418 15.37 -21.04 -26.10
CA TRP A 418 15.16 -22.34 -26.76
C TRP A 418 16.19 -22.56 -27.86
#